data_AF-A0AA47J0A8-F1
#
_entry.id   AF-A0AA47J0A8-F1
#
_cell.length_a   1.000
_cell.length_b   1.000
_cell.length_c   1.000
_cell.angle_alpha   90.00
_cell.angle_beta   90.00
_cell.angle_gamma   90.00
#
_symmetry.space_group_name_H-M   'P 1'
#
loop_
_entity.id
_entity.type
_entity.pdbx_description
1 polymer ?
#
loop_
_entity_poly.entity_id
_entity_poly.type
_entity_poly.pdbx_seq_one_letter_code
_entity_poly.pdbx_strand_id
1 'polypeptide(L)'
;MKIYYEGEFVQENTIETDQNVSIKLDEVHIWSPEKPKFYDVEVIYYEDIVESYFGLCKYSIEKDNKGILRFYLNNEPFYFNGVLDQSYWPEGLLTAPSDEALV
;
A
#
# COMPACT_ATOMS: atom_id res chain seq x y z
N MET A 1 -14.52 3.46 11.34
CA MET A 1 -13.51 3.44 10.26
C MET A 1 -14.22 3.62 8.94
N LYS A 2 -13.81 4.59 8.14
CA LYS A 2 -14.34 4.85 6.81
C LYS A 2 -13.24 4.65 5.77
N ILE A 3 -13.60 4.13 4.61
CA ILE A 3 -12.68 3.82 3.52
C ILE A 3 -13.19 4.51 2.26
N TYR A 4 -12.28 5.16 1.55
CA TYR A 4 -12.55 5.89 0.31
C TYR A 4 -11.59 5.43 -0.79
N TYR A 5 -12.01 5.56 -2.05
CA TYR A 5 -11.16 5.34 -3.21
C TYR A 5 -11.39 6.47 -4.20
N GLU A 6 -10.32 7.16 -4.61
CA GLU A 6 -10.39 8.35 -5.49
C GLU A 6 -11.39 9.41 -4.98
N GLY A 7 -11.48 9.57 -3.65
CA GLY A 7 -12.40 10.50 -2.97
C GLY A 7 -13.85 10.01 -2.85
N GLU A 8 -14.20 8.89 -3.48
CA GLU A 8 -15.53 8.28 -3.40
C GLU A 8 -15.61 7.34 -2.19
N PHE A 9 -16.76 7.37 -1.50
CA PHE A 9 -17.00 6.50 -0.36
C PHE A 9 -17.11 5.03 -0.80
N VAL A 10 -16.32 4.16 -0.18
CA VAL A 10 -16.35 2.72 -0.43
C VAL A 10 -17.12 2.00 0.67
N GLN A 11 -16.77 2.24 1.95
CA GLN A 11 -17.34 1.50 3.06
C GLN A 11 -17.13 2.18 4.42
N GLU A 12 -18.01 1.88 5.38
CA GLU A 12 -17.86 2.23 6.79
C GLU A 12 -18.03 0.99 7.67
N ASN A 13 -17.20 0.89 8.71
CA ASN A 13 -17.28 -0.18 9.71
C ASN A 13 -17.07 0.40 11.11
N THR A 14 -17.88 -0.05 12.06
CA THR A 14 -17.65 0.13 13.51
C THR A 14 -16.97 -1.11 14.05
N ILE A 15 -15.86 -0.91 14.74
CA ILE A 15 -14.97 -1.99 15.18
C ILE A 15 -14.79 -1.83 16.70
N GLU A 16 -14.91 -2.93 17.44
CA GLU A 16 -14.57 -2.94 18.86
C GLU A 16 -13.05 -2.82 19.03
N THR A 17 -12.61 -2.08 20.05
CA THR A 17 -11.19 -1.93 20.35
C THR A 17 -10.56 -3.26 20.75
N ASP A 18 -9.25 -3.38 20.56
CA ASP A 18 -8.44 -4.56 20.92
C ASP A 18 -8.85 -5.88 20.24
N GLN A 19 -9.56 -5.80 19.11
CA GLN A 19 -9.91 -6.96 18.28
C GLN A 19 -9.34 -6.84 16.87
N ASN A 20 -8.92 -7.98 16.32
CA ASN A 20 -8.64 -8.08 14.89
C ASN A 20 -9.96 -8.15 14.13
N VAL A 21 -10.12 -7.28 13.14
CA VAL A 21 -11.28 -7.28 12.24
C VAL A 21 -10.85 -7.65 10.82
N SER A 22 -11.71 -8.38 10.12
CA SER A 22 -11.60 -8.58 8.68
C SER A 22 -12.70 -7.79 7.99
N ILE A 23 -12.30 -6.84 7.14
CA ILE A 23 -13.22 -6.00 6.38
C ILE A 23 -13.27 -6.53 4.97
N LYS A 24 -14.47 -6.92 4.53
CA LYS A 24 -14.71 -7.27 3.13
C LYS A 24 -15.08 -6.00 2.38
N LEU A 25 -14.32 -5.68 1.34
CA LEU A 25 -14.62 -4.59 0.41
C LEU A 25 -15.48 -5.10 -0.74
N ASP A 26 -16.51 -4.33 -1.12
CA ASP A 26 -17.38 -4.66 -2.24
C ASP A 26 -16.72 -4.36 -3.60
N GLU A 27 -15.83 -3.36 -3.63
CA GLU A 27 -15.04 -2.99 -4.80
C GLU A 27 -13.53 -3.08 -4.50
N VAL A 28 -12.79 -3.75 -5.38
CA VAL A 28 -11.37 -4.03 -5.21
C VAL A 28 -10.54 -3.41 -6.33
N HIS A 29 -9.64 -2.53 -5.93
CA HIS A 29 -8.69 -1.81 -6.76
C HIS A 29 -7.28 -2.21 -6.35
N ILE A 30 -6.69 -3.07 -7.18
CA ILE A 30 -5.39 -3.67 -6.90
C ILE A 30 -4.27 -2.66 -7.20
N TRP A 31 -3.37 -2.51 -6.25
CA TRP A 31 -2.14 -1.75 -6.37
C TRP A 31 -1.09 -2.52 -7.18
N SER A 32 -0.40 -1.81 -8.07
CA SER A 32 0.88 -2.23 -8.67
C SER A 32 1.77 -1.00 -8.91
N PRO A 33 3.09 -1.17 -9.12
CA PRO A 33 3.97 -0.06 -9.46
C PRO A 33 3.52 0.73 -10.71
N GLU A 34 2.94 0.05 -11.70
CA GLU A 34 2.42 0.65 -12.93
C GLU A 34 1.05 1.34 -12.74
N LYS A 35 0.29 0.90 -11.73
CA LYS A 35 -1.05 1.41 -11.39
C LYS A 35 -1.15 1.56 -9.88
N PRO A 36 -0.59 2.64 -9.30
CA PRO A 36 -0.50 2.83 -7.86
C PRO A 36 -1.84 3.25 -7.27
N LYS A 37 -2.76 2.28 -7.16
CA LYS A 37 -4.11 2.48 -6.64
C LYS A 37 -4.10 2.40 -5.12
N PHE A 38 -4.56 3.45 -4.46
CA PHE A 38 -4.61 3.56 -3.01
C PHE A 38 -6.03 3.90 -2.55
N TYR A 39 -6.36 3.40 -1.36
CA TYR A 39 -7.56 3.76 -0.62
C TYR A 39 -7.16 4.67 0.52
N ASP A 40 -7.98 5.69 0.78
CA ASP A 40 -7.87 6.48 1.99
C ASP A 40 -8.66 5.81 3.11
N VAL A 41 -8.15 5.90 4.34
CA VAL A 41 -8.84 5.37 5.52
C VAL A 41 -8.85 6.41 6.64
N GLU A 42 -10.03 6.61 7.21
CA GLU A 42 -10.27 7.45 8.38
C GLU A 42 -10.68 6.56 9.56
N VAL A 43 -9.95 6.62 10.66
CA VAL A 43 -10.28 5.96 11.92
C VAL A 43 -10.65 7.02 12.94
N ILE A 44 -11.89 6.97 13.42
CA ILE A 44 -12.43 7.91 14.42
C ILE A 44 -12.57 7.18 15.74
N TYR A 45 -12.05 7.78 16.82
CA TYR A 45 -12.22 7.31 18.19
C TYR A 45 -12.45 8.48 19.15
N TYR A 46 -13.69 8.66 19.60
CA TYR A 46 -14.15 9.86 20.31
C TYR A 46 -13.85 11.15 19.54
N GLU A 47 -12.98 12.01 20.05
CA GLU A 47 -12.57 13.28 19.43
C GLU A 47 -11.34 13.12 18.52
N ASP A 48 -10.65 11.98 18.59
CA ASP A 48 -9.46 11.71 17.79
C ASP A 48 -9.83 11.19 16.40
N ILE A 49 -9.17 11.74 15.38
CA ILE A 49 -9.27 11.30 13.99
C ILE A 49 -7.85 10.96 13.51
N VAL A 50 -7.68 9.74 13.01
CA VAL A 50 -6.44 9.27 12.38
C VAL A 50 -6.72 8.99 10.92
N GLU A 51 -5.99 9.67 10.05
CA GLU A 51 -6.02 9.47 8.60
C GLU A 51 -4.80 8.65 8.16
N SER A 52 -5.03 7.74 7.22
CA SER A 52 -3.98 6.93 6.61
C SER A 52 -4.43 6.48 5.22
N TYR A 53 -3.62 5.67 4.56
CA TYR A 53 -3.94 5.07 3.26
C TYR A 53 -3.39 3.65 3.17
N PHE A 54 -3.92 2.85 2.25
CA PHE A 54 -3.40 1.52 1.96
C PHE A 54 -3.56 1.15 0.48
N GLY A 55 -2.66 0.29 -0.01
CA GLY A 55 -2.77 -0.35 -1.32
C GLY A 55 -2.98 -1.84 -1.18
N LEU A 56 -3.89 -2.42 -1.97
CA LEU A 56 -4.13 -3.87 -1.97
C LEU A 56 -3.24 -4.54 -3.00
N CYS A 57 -2.28 -5.35 -2.53
CA CYS A 57 -1.44 -6.16 -3.41
C CYS A 57 -1.21 -7.54 -2.81
N LYS A 58 -0.87 -8.50 -3.68
CA LYS A 58 -0.48 -9.85 -3.27
C LYS A 58 0.90 -10.17 -3.81
N TYR A 59 1.78 -10.64 -2.93
CA TYR A 59 3.07 -11.20 -3.31
C TYR A 59 3.06 -12.72 -3.13
N SER A 60 3.67 -13.44 -4.06
CA SER A 60 3.90 -14.88 -3.93
C SER A 60 5.19 -15.29 -4.63
N ILE A 61 5.65 -16.51 -4.32
CA ILE A 61 6.74 -17.17 -5.05
C ILE A 61 6.15 -18.45 -5.63
N GLU A 62 6.19 -18.57 -6.94
CA GLU A 62 5.56 -19.68 -7.66
C GLU A 62 6.50 -20.20 -8.77
N LYS A 63 6.33 -21.46 -9.16
CA LYS A 63 7.06 -22.03 -10.30
C LYS A 63 6.34 -21.65 -11.59
N ASP A 64 7.08 -21.17 -12.58
CA ASP A 64 6.51 -20.97 -13.92
C ASP A 64 6.27 -22.29 -14.66
N ASN A 65 5.83 -22.18 -15.92
CA ASN A 65 5.64 -23.30 -16.86
C ASN A 65 6.91 -24.13 -17.11
N LYS A 66 8.10 -23.65 -16.73
CA LYS A 66 9.39 -24.36 -16.83
C LYS A 66 9.87 -24.91 -15.49
N GLY A 67 9.06 -24.80 -14.43
CA GLY A 67 9.40 -25.27 -13.09
C GLY A 67 10.35 -24.36 -12.31
N ILE A 68 10.66 -23.17 -12.81
CA ILE A 68 11.61 -22.23 -12.20
C ILE A 68 10.85 -21.29 -11.27
N LEU A 69 11.30 -21.16 -10.02
CA LEU A 69 10.74 -20.23 -9.05
C LEU A 69 10.90 -18.78 -9.52
N ARG A 70 9.81 -18.01 -9.45
CA ARG A 70 9.77 -16.57 -9.72
C ARG A 70 8.99 -15.87 -8.64
N PHE A 71 9.26 -14.58 -8.47
CA PHE A 71 8.39 -13.67 -7.73
C PHE A 71 7.16 -13.36 -8.57
N TYR A 72 6.03 -13.26 -7.89
CA TYR A 72 4.74 -12.91 -8.47
C TYR A 72 4.17 -11.71 -7.71
N LEU A 73 3.65 -10.75 -8.47
CA LEU A 73 2.86 -9.64 -7.98
C LEU A 73 1.46 -9.80 -8.57
N ASN A 74 0.43 -9.84 -7.72
CA ASN A 74 -0.97 -9.96 -8.12
C ASN A 74 -1.24 -11.19 -9.01
N ASN A 75 -0.57 -12.31 -8.72
CA ASN A 75 -0.63 -13.58 -9.45
C ASN A 75 0.00 -13.57 -10.86
N GLU A 76 0.78 -12.54 -11.20
CA GLU A 76 1.56 -12.50 -12.44
C GLU A 76 3.06 -12.47 -12.14
N PRO A 77 3.92 -13.13 -12.96
CA PRO A 77 5.37 -13.06 -12.79
C PRO A 77 5.87 -11.62 -12.80
N PHE A 78 6.61 -11.23 -11.77
CA PHE A 78 7.11 -9.86 -11.61
C PHE A 78 8.63 -9.82 -11.59
N TYR A 79 9.20 -8.92 -12.38
CA TYR A 79 10.64 -8.70 -12.45
C TYR A 79 10.98 -7.35 -11.83
N PHE A 80 11.75 -7.37 -10.75
CA PHE A 80 12.22 -6.16 -10.08
C PHE A 80 13.35 -5.54 -10.90
N ASN A 81 13.07 -4.38 -11.50
CA ASN A 81 14.07 -3.53 -12.13
C ASN A 81 14.19 -2.23 -11.33
N GLY A 82 14.98 -2.26 -10.27
CA GLY A 82 15.18 -1.13 -9.36
C GLY A 82 16.66 -0.80 -9.17
N VAL A 83 16.92 0.40 -8.66
CA VAL A 83 18.23 0.83 -8.18
C VAL A 83 18.26 0.78 -6.66
N LEU A 84 19.46 0.67 -6.08
CA LEU A 84 19.63 0.81 -4.65
C LEU A 84 19.59 2.29 -4.26
N ASP A 85 18.57 2.68 -3.53
CA ASP A 85 18.53 3.97 -2.84
C ASP A 85 19.12 3.81 -1.43
N GLN A 86 20.10 4.64 -1.10
CA GLN A 86 20.78 4.66 0.21
C GLN A 86 20.37 5.86 1.07
N SER A 87 19.43 6.68 0.59
CA SER A 87 18.96 7.89 1.25
C SER A 87 20.08 8.85 1.64
N TYR A 88 21.13 8.94 0.80
CA TYR A 88 22.26 9.84 1.00
C TYR A 88 22.03 11.20 0.35
N TRP A 89 22.20 12.26 1.13
CA TRP A 89 22.11 13.66 0.71
C TRP A 89 23.45 14.35 0.99
N PRO A 90 24.08 15.01 -0.01
CA PRO A 90 25.40 15.63 0.20
C PRO A 90 25.44 16.62 1.37
N GLU A 91 24.37 17.38 1.58
CA GLU A 91 24.28 18.43 2.60
C GLU A 91 23.82 17.90 3.96
N GLY A 92 22.92 16.91 3.98
CA GLY A 92 22.25 16.41 5.19
C GLY A 92 22.68 15.01 5.63
N LEU A 93 23.55 14.34 4.87
CA LEU A 93 23.90 12.92 4.98
C LEU A 93 22.68 12.01 4.88
N LEU A 94 21.90 11.85 5.94
CA LEU A 94 20.69 11.01 6.00
C LEU A 94 19.40 11.83 6.08
N THR A 95 19.50 13.16 6.02
CA THR A 95 18.35 14.07 6.07
C THR A 95 18.12 14.65 4.68
N ALA A 96 16.94 14.39 4.11
CA ALA A 96 16.52 15.00 2.87
C ALA A 96 16.43 16.53 3.02
N PRO A 97 16.88 17.31 2.03
CA PRO A 97 16.86 18.78 2.11
C PRO A 97 15.45 19.37 1.98
N SER A 98 14.52 18.66 1.34
CA SER A 98 13.10 19.01 1.25
C SER A 98 12.24 17.79 0.86
N ASP A 99 10.92 17.92 0.91
CA ASP A 99 9.99 16.87 0.47
C ASP A 99 10.12 16.61 -1.03
N GLU A 100 10.37 17.65 -1.83
CA GLU A 100 10.61 17.54 -3.28
C GLU A 100 11.94 16.85 -3.60
N ALA A 101 12.78 16.53 -2.61
CA ALA A 101 13.97 15.72 -2.84
C ALA A 101 13.63 14.22 -2.86
N LEU A 102 12.52 13.79 -2.24
CA LEU A 102 12.13 12.38 -2.08
C LEU A 102 11.51 11.73 -3.35
N VAL A 103 11.86 12.23 -4.54
CA VAL A 103 11.25 11.87 -5.84
C VAL A 103 11.78 10.56 -6.41
#